data_AF-A0A523WMH0-F1
#
_entry.id   AF-A0A523WMH0-F1
#
_cell.length_a   1.000
_cell.length_b   1.000
_cell.length_c   1.000
_cell.angle_alpha   90.00
_cell.angle_beta   90.00
_cell.angle_gamma   90.00
#
_symmetry.space_group_name_H-M   'P 1'
#
loop_
_entity.id
_entity.type
_entity.pdbx_description
1 polymer ?
#
loop_
_entity_poly.entity_id
_entity_poly.type
_entity_poly.pdbx_seq_one_letter_code
_entity_poly.pdbx_strand_id
1 'polypeptide(L)'
;MKKVISASRRTDLVAFFPDWLSSVFKEEKAQVYGPSGHTYTVDLNPQTVHTVVLWSKNFSNLIENCYYLKDILKKYDQVYMHFTVTGLGGTFIEQGVPSFSEALLQLDHLIKIAGKPERISVRFDPVVYWEEEGKVKSNLLFFKKLAPELSSHGIKDVRFSFAQWYRKAKRR
;
A
#
# COMPACT_ATOMS: atom_id res chain seq x y z
N MET A 1 -7.42 -19.64 16.19
CA MET A 1 -6.51 -19.16 15.12
C MET A 1 -6.47 -17.63 15.19
N LYS A 2 -5.29 -17.01 15.30
CA LYS A 2 -5.17 -15.55 15.27
C LYS A 2 -5.54 -15.02 13.88
N LYS A 3 -6.10 -13.81 13.82
CA LYS A 3 -6.60 -13.17 12.60
C LYS A 3 -5.49 -12.44 11.83
N VAL A 4 -5.72 -12.24 10.53
CA VAL A 4 -4.96 -11.31 9.69
C VAL A 4 -5.86 -10.12 9.38
N ILE A 5 -5.40 -8.92 9.68
CA ILE A 5 -6.13 -7.67 9.40
C ILE A 5 -5.51 -7.03 8.17
N SER A 6 -6.29 -6.83 7.12
CA SER A 6 -5.87 -6.09 5.93
C SER A 6 -6.50 -4.71 5.89
N ALA A 7 -5.71 -3.69 6.16
CA ALA A 7 -6.11 -2.29 6.12
C ALA A 7 -5.77 -1.65 4.76
N SER A 8 -6.33 -0.47 4.51
CA SER A 8 -6.00 0.40 3.37
C SER A 8 -6.40 -0.11 1.96
N ARG A 9 -7.33 -1.06 1.86
CA ARG A 9 -7.73 -1.63 0.56
C ARG A 9 -8.57 -0.69 -0.33
N ARG A 10 -9.33 0.22 0.29
CA ARG A 10 -10.24 1.17 -0.40
C ARG A 10 -9.68 2.59 -0.43
N THR A 11 -9.02 2.96 0.66
CA THR A 11 -8.41 4.27 0.90
C THR A 11 -7.02 4.00 1.43
N ASP A 12 -6.01 4.70 0.92
CA ASP A 12 -4.65 4.57 1.41
C ASP A 12 -4.50 5.24 2.77
N LEU A 13 -4.76 4.48 3.85
CA LEU A 13 -4.77 5.02 5.20
C LEU A 13 -3.37 5.40 5.69
N VAL A 14 -2.33 4.73 5.20
CA VAL A 14 -0.95 5.04 5.59
C VAL A 14 -0.53 6.39 5.02
N ALA A 15 -0.85 6.64 3.75
CA ALA A 15 -0.50 7.89 3.09
C ALA A 15 -1.33 9.08 3.58
N PHE A 16 -2.65 8.89 3.75
CA PHE A 16 -3.58 10.02 3.91
C PHE A 16 -4.25 10.12 5.28
N PHE A 17 -4.26 9.06 6.10
CA PHE A 17 -4.92 9.05 7.41
C PHE A 17 -4.05 8.37 8.49
N PRO A 18 -2.75 8.74 8.62
CA PRO A 18 -1.84 8.07 9.54
C PRO A 18 -2.19 8.31 11.02
N ASP A 19 -2.82 9.44 11.34
CA ASP A 19 -3.32 9.80 12.67
C ASP A 19 -4.48 8.89 13.10
N TRP A 20 -5.48 8.73 12.22
CA TRP A 20 -6.60 7.81 12.45
C TRP A 20 -6.13 6.36 12.50
N LEU A 21 -5.20 5.97 11.61
CA LEU A 21 -4.67 4.61 11.62
C LEU A 21 -3.92 4.31 12.93
N SER A 22 -3.13 5.28 13.41
CA SER A 22 -2.46 5.19 14.70
C SER A 22 -3.46 5.08 15.84
N SER A 23 -4.52 5.90 15.86
CA SER A 23 -5.51 5.89 16.95
C SER A 23 -6.23 4.55 17.06
N VAL A 24 -6.69 3.97 15.96
CA VAL A 24 -7.42 2.68 16.01
C VAL A 24 -6.52 1.52 16.40
N PHE A 25 -5.25 1.52 16.00
CA PHE A 25 -4.31 0.50 16.46
C PHE A 25 -3.94 0.71 17.93
N LYS A 26 -3.82 1.95 18.41
CA LYS A 26 -3.59 2.26 19.83
C LYS A 26 -4.77 1.80 20.69
N GLU A 27 -6.00 2.04 20.24
CA GLU A 27 -7.24 1.62 20.91
C GLU A 27 -7.56 0.13 20.71
N GLU A 28 -6.82 -0.56 19.85
CA GLU A 28 -7.04 -1.97 19.50
C GLU A 28 -8.43 -2.27 18.96
N LYS A 29 -9.06 -1.26 18.35
CA LYS A 29 -10.44 -1.31 17.89
C LYS A 29 -10.64 -0.30 16.76
N ALA A 30 -11.27 -0.73 15.67
CA ALA A 30 -11.64 0.17 14.58
C ALA A 30 -13.14 0.07 14.28
N GLN A 31 -13.81 1.21 14.10
CA GLN A 31 -15.14 1.24 13.51
C GLN A 31 -15.03 1.50 12.00
N VAL A 32 -15.62 0.63 11.19
CA VAL A 32 -15.49 0.65 9.73
C VAL A 32 -16.83 0.51 9.04
N TYR A 33 -16.90 1.00 7.80
CA TYR A 33 -18.08 0.88 6.94
C TYR A 33 -18.01 -0.39 6.06
N GLY A 34 -19.02 -1.24 6.20
CA GLY A 34 -19.24 -2.39 5.35
C GLY A 34 -19.64 -2.01 3.92
N PRO A 35 -19.52 -2.94 2.96
CA PRO A 35 -19.92 -2.70 1.57
C PRO A 35 -21.38 -2.25 1.40
N SER A 36 -22.27 -2.67 2.30
CA SER A 36 -23.69 -2.31 2.30
C SER A 36 -24.03 -1.08 3.16
N GLY A 37 -23.02 -0.34 3.64
CA GLY A 37 -23.21 0.89 4.41
C GLY A 37 -23.40 0.70 5.93
N HIS A 38 -23.55 -0.53 6.41
CA HIS A 38 -23.58 -0.80 7.85
C HIS A 38 -22.21 -0.54 8.49
N THR A 39 -22.20 0.00 9.70
CA THR A 39 -20.98 0.12 10.51
C THR A 39 -20.78 -1.15 11.32
N TYR A 40 -19.53 -1.58 11.46
CA TYR A 40 -19.17 -2.66 12.36
C TYR A 40 -17.81 -2.40 12.99
N THR A 41 -17.54 -3.09 14.09
CA THR A 41 -16.27 -2.97 14.80
C THR A 41 -15.35 -4.13 14.43
N VAL A 42 -14.09 -3.79 14.16
CA VAL A 42 -12.99 -4.74 14.01
C VAL A 42 -12.17 -4.73 15.29
N ASP A 43 -11.99 -5.91 15.89
CA ASP A 43 -11.05 -6.16 16.97
C ASP A 43 -9.62 -6.19 16.42
N LEU A 44 -8.75 -5.34 16.97
CA LEU A 44 -7.34 -5.20 16.62
C LEU A 44 -6.43 -5.62 17.79
N ASN A 45 -6.93 -6.36 18.78
CA ASN A 45 -6.13 -6.83 19.90
C ASN A 45 -4.95 -7.71 19.42
N PRO A 46 -3.69 -7.45 19.81
CA PRO A 46 -2.51 -8.23 19.39
C PRO A 46 -2.52 -9.70 19.85
N GLN A 47 -3.32 -10.04 20.86
CA GLN A 47 -3.53 -11.42 21.28
C GLN A 47 -4.43 -12.18 20.29
N THR A 48 -5.33 -11.50 19.59
CA THR A 48 -6.25 -12.09 18.62
C THR A 48 -5.84 -11.84 17.17
N VAL A 49 -4.96 -10.89 16.91
CA VAL A 49 -4.42 -10.52 15.59
C VAL A 49 -2.94 -10.90 15.49
N HIS A 50 -2.61 -11.73 14.51
CA HIS A 50 -1.23 -12.12 14.22
C HIS A 50 -0.55 -11.15 13.27
N THR A 51 -1.22 -10.79 12.16
CA THR A 51 -0.61 -9.97 11.11
C THR A 51 -1.46 -8.76 10.78
N VAL A 52 -0.79 -7.62 10.66
CA VAL A 52 -1.33 -6.41 10.05
C VAL A 52 -0.78 -6.27 8.64
N VAL A 53 -1.66 -6.29 7.65
CA VAL A 53 -1.35 -6.03 6.25
C VAL A 53 -1.69 -4.59 5.92
N LEU A 54 -0.69 -3.80 5.53
CA LEU A 54 -0.86 -2.41 5.13
C LEU A 54 -0.70 -2.27 3.62
N TRP A 55 -1.62 -1.57 2.98
CA TRP A 55 -1.56 -1.25 1.56
C TRP A 55 -1.24 0.23 1.42
N SER A 56 -0.25 0.58 0.60
CA SER A 56 0.02 1.98 0.34
C SER A 56 0.80 2.19 -0.96
N LYS A 57 0.64 3.37 -1.55
CA LYS A 57 1.54 3.95 -2.55
C LYS A 57 2.61 4.84 -1.91
N ASN A 58 2.43 5.23 -0.65
CA ASN A 58 3.37 6.07 0.09
C ASN A 58 3.44 5.68 1.58
N PHE A 59 4.54 5.04 1.97
CA PHE A 59 4.79 4.66 3.35
C PHE A 59 5.60 5.69 4.14
N SER A 60 5.83 6.92 3.64
CA SER A 60 6.63 7.94 4.34
C SER A 60 6.18 8.13 5.79
N ASN A 61 4.87 8.24 6.04
CA ASN A 61 4.33 8.38 7.40
C ASN A 61 4.66 7.19 8.32
N LEU A 62 4.71 5.97 7.79
CA LEU A 62 5.12 4.80 8.57
C LEU A 62 6.64 4.82 8.79
N ILE A 63 7.43 5.14 7.77
CA ILE A 63 8.89 5.18 7.84
C ILE A 63 9.36 6.21 8.87
N GLU A 64 8.80 7.42 8.80
CA GLU A 64 9.08 8.57 9.67
C GLU A 64 8.48 8.41 11.07
N ASN A 65 7.67 7.36 11.30
CA ASN A 65 6.98 7.12 12.57
C ASN A 65 6.01 8.26 12.95
N CYS A 66 5.37 8.88 11.96
CA CYS A 66 4.32 9.86 12.19
C CYS A 66 3.25 9.25 13.11
N TYR A 67 2.82 10.03 14.11
CA TYR A 67 1.83 9.61 15.10
C TYR A 67 2.19 8.32 15.85
N TYR A 68 3.49 7.96 15.96
CA TYR A 68 3.96 6.72 16.58
C TYR A 68 3.48 5.44 15.89
N LEU A 69 3.01 5.52 14.64
CA LEU A 69 2.40 4.39 13.93
C LEU A 69 3.35 3.18 13.84
N LYS A 70 4.64 3.41 13.54
CA LYS A 70 5.64 2.34 13.45
C LYS A 70 5.86 1.65 14.79
N ASP A 71 5.88 2.41 15.88
CA ASP A 71 6.07 1.85 17.22
C ASP A 71 4.84 1.08 17.69
N ILE A 72 3.65 1.61 17.46
CA ILE A 72 2.39 0.95 17.81
C ILE A 72 2.28 -0.40 17.09
N LEU A 73 2.69 -0.49 15.83
CA LEU A 73 2.62 -1.73 15.06
C LEU A 73 3.59 -2.83 15.53
N LYS A 74 4.61 -2.51 16.33
CA LYS A 74 5.57 -3.52 16.87
C LYS A 74 4.92 -4.52 17.82
N LYS A 75 3.72 -4.24 18.33
CA LYS A 75 2.99 -5.15 19.21
C LYS A 75 2.39 -6.37 18.49
N TYR A 76 2.30 -6.32 17.16
CA TYR A 76 1.81 -7.44 16.35
C TYR A 76 2.97 -8.35 15.96
N ASP A 77 2.71 -9.66 15.87
CA ASP A 77 3.73 -10.65 15.51
C ASP A 77 4.34 -10.37 14.12
N GLN A 78 3.55 -9.77 13.23
CA GLN A 78 3.99 -9.45 11.87
C GLN A 78 3.29 -8.21 11.29
N VAL A 79 4.08 -7.41 10.59
CA VAL A 79 3.59 -6.43 9.60
C VAL A 79 3.94 -6.95 8.20
N TYR A 80 2.96 -6.93 7.31
CA TYR A 80 3.12 -7.26 5.90
C TYR A 80 2.70 -6.06 5.05
N MET A 81 3.42 -5.76 3.97
CA MET A 81 3.17 -4.56 3.18
C MET A 81 2.84 -4.88 1.73
N HIS A 82 1.73 -4.32 1.27
CA HIS A 82 1.40 -4.18 -0.14
C HIS A 82 1.85 -2.81 -0.63
N PHE A 83 3.05 -2.76 -1.21
CA PHE A 83 3.63 -1.52 -1.69
C PHE A 83 3.36 -1.33 -3.18
N THR A 84 2.58 -0.32 -3.52
CA THR A 84 2.16 -0.08 -4.91
C THR A 84 3.10 0.93 -5.57
N VAL A 85 3.80 0.49 -6.61
CA VAL A 85 4.75 1.31 -7.38
C VAL A 85 4.37 1.19 -8.85
N THR A 86 3.72 2.22 -9.41
CA THR A 86 3.22 2.22 -10.80
C THR A 86 4.20 2.87 -11.77
N GLY A 87 5.16 3.66 -11.26
CA GLY A 87 6.00 4.56 -12.05
C GLY A 87 5.35 5.89 -12.41
N LEU A 88 4.09 6.13 -12.04
CA LEU A 88 3.31 7.30 -12.43
C LEU A 88 3.15 8.36 -11.34
N GLY A 89 3.73 8.18 -10.16
CA GLY A 89 3.65 9.16 -9.09
C GLY A 89 4.23 10.52 -9.49
N GLY A 90 3.57 11.59 -9.05
CA GLY A 90 3.89 12.97 -9.42
C GLY A 90 3.43 13.38 -10.82
N THR A 91 2.87 12.45 -11.61
CA THR A 91 2.25 12.78 -12.91
C THR A 91 0.79 13.18 -12.74
N PHE A 92 0.15 13.65 -13.80
CA PHE A 92 -1.28 13.96 -13.79
C PHE A 92 -2.17 12.76 -13.44
N ILE A 93 -1.69 11.52 -13.64
CA ILE A 93 -2.42 10.29 -13.34
C ILE A 93 -2.40 9.99 -11.82
N GLU A 94 -1.28 10.28 -11.14
CA GLU A 94 -1.09 9.96 -9.71
C GLU A 94 -0.39 11.11 -8.96
N GLN A 95 -1.01 12.29 -8.94
CA GLN A 95 -0.40 13.52 -8.41
C GLN A 95 0.03 13.43 -6.94
N GLY A 96 -0.78 12.79 -6.09
CA GLY A 96 -0.51 12.64 -4.65
C GLY A 96 0.37 11.44 -4.28
N VAL A 97 1.04 10.83 -5.25
CA VAL A 97 1.85 9.62 -5.07
C VAL A 97 3.33 9.98 -5.30
N PRO A 98 4.27 9.47 -4.48
CA PRO A 98 5.69 9.72 -4.67
C PRO A 98 6.17 9.34 -6.06
N SER A 99 7.12 10.12 -6.60
CA SER A 99 7.77 9.78 -7.86
C SER A 99 8.40 8.39 -7.81
N PHE A 100 8.68 7.82 -8.98
CA PHE A 100 9.27 6.48 -9.06
C PHE A 100 10.55 6.35 -8.21
N SER A 101 11.44 7.34 -8.27
CA SER A 101 12.69 7.34 -7.49
C SER A 101 12.43 7.45 -5.99
N GLU A 102 11.51 8.31 -5.55
CA GLU A 102 11.14 8.45 -4.14
C GLU A 102 10.48 7.18 -3.58
N ALA A 103 9.68 6.49 -4.40
CA ALA A 103 9.11 5.20 -4.03
C ALA A 103 10.19 4.13 -3.83
N LEU A 104 11.21 4.08 -4.69
CA LEU A 104 12.32 3.13 -4.54
C LEU A 104 13.14 3.37 -3.27
N LEU A 105 13.36 4.64 -2.89
CA LEU A 105 14.06 4.99 -1.64
C LEU A 105 13.37 4.46 -0.38
N GLN A 106 12.09 4.11 -0.45
CA GLN A 106 11.35 3.54 0.68
C GLN A 106 11.70 2.05 0.92
N LEU A 107 12.16 1.31 -0.08
CA LEU A 107 12.26 -0.16 -0.03
C LEU A 107 13.10 -0.67 1.16
N ASP A 108 14.29 -0.13 1.37
CA ASP A 108 15.17 -0.53 2.48
C ASP A 108 14.51 -0.30 3.85
N HIS A 109 13.85 0.84 4.02
CA HIS A 109 13.14 1.16 5.25
C HIS A 109 11.97 0.20 5.47
N LEU A 110 11.22 -0.13 4.43
CA LEU A 110 10.11 -1.08 4.52
C LEU A 110 10.62 -2.48 4.83
N ILE A 111 11.72 -2.93 4.24
CA ILE A 111 12.31 -4.25 4.55
C ILE A 111 12.72 -4.32 6.02
N LYS A 112 13.34 -3.25 6.53
CA LYS A 112 13.71 -3.14 7.95
C LYS A 112 12.48 -3.17 8.87
N ILE A 113 11.39 -2.50 8.51
CA ILE A 113 10.14 -2.49 9.28
C ILE A 113 9.46 -3.86 9.24
N ALA A 114 9.40 -4.50 8.07
CA ALA A 114 8.81 -5.83 7.91
C ALA A 114 9.67 -6.92 8.57
N GLY A 115 10.97 -6.68 8.68
CA GLY A 115 12.00 -7.59 9.19
C GLY A 115 12.55 -8.56 8.14
N LYS A 116 11.84 -8.78 7.03
CA LYS A 116 12.24 -9.66 5.92
C LYS A 116 11.63 -9.18 4.59
N PRO A 117 12.33 -9.29 3.45
CA PRO A 117 11.80 -8.85 2.16
C PRO A 117 10.57 -9.66 1.70
N GLU A 118 10.44 -10.93 2.11
CA GLU A 118 9.27 -11.78 1.80
C GLU A 118 7.97 -11.28 2.44
N ARG A 119 8.06 -10.32 3.38
CA ARG A 119 6.90 -9.68 3.99
C ARG A 119 6.43 -8.44 3.23
N ILE A 120 7.00 -8.20 2.05
CA ILE A 120 6.59 -7.13 1.14
C ILE A 120 6.16 -7.78 -0.17
N SER A 121 4.93 -7.47 -0.59
CA SER A 121 4.48 -7.74 -1.94
C SER A 121 4.31 -6.42 -2.67
N VAL A 122 5.10 -6.25 -3.72
CA VAL A 122 5.04 -5.06 -4.56
C VAL A 122 3.91 -5.23 -5.57
N ARG A 123 3.18 -4.14 -5.79
CA ARG A 123 2.08 -4.06 -6.74
C ARG A 123 2.45 -3.09 -7.85
N PHE A 124 2.78 -3.64 -9.02
CA PHE A 124 2.83 -2.88 -10.27
C PHE A 124 1.42 -2.86 -10.88
N ASP A 125 0.49 -2.25 -10.15
CA ASP A 125 -0.94 -2.41 -10.38
C ASP A 125 -1.69 -1.08 -10.14
N PRO A 126 -2.36 -0.50 -11.16
CA PRO A 126 -2.54 -1.07 -12.50
C PRO A 126 -1.44 -0.69 -13.51
N VAL A 127 -1.29 -1.55 -14.52
CA VAL A 127 -0.76 -1.18 -15.83
C VAL A 127 -1.87 -0.44 -16.58
N VAL A 128 -1.58 0.78 -17.04
CA VAL A 128 -2.52 1.65 -17.73
C VAL A 128 -2.02 1.99 -19.13
N TYR A 129 -2.97 2.28 -20.01
CA TYR A 129 -2.75 2.85 -21.33
C TYR A 129 -3.61 4.11 -21.45
N TRP A 130 -3.05 5.18 -22.01
CA TRP A 130 -3.76 6.42 -22.26
C TRP A 130 -3.26 7.06 -23.56
N GLU A 131 -4.06 7.96 -24.11
CA GLU A 131 -3.67 8.76 -25.27
C GLU A 131 -3.23 10.15 -24.80
N GLU A 132 -2.10 10.61 -25.31
CA GLU A 132 -1.58 11.96 -25.08
C GLU A 132 -0.92 12.43 -26.36
N GLU A 133 -1.37 13.58 -26.90
CA GLU A 133 -0.85 14.16 -28.15
C GLU A 133 -0.91 13.17 -29.34
N GLY A 134 -1.99 12.39 -29.45
CA GLY A 134 -2.17 11.39 -30.51
C GLY A 134 -1.25 10.17 -30.40
N LYS A 135 -0.56 9.98 -29.27
CA LYS A 135 0.29 8.82 -29.00
C LYS A 135 -0.25 8.02 -27.83
N VAL A 136 -0.31 6.70 -28.01
CA VAL A 136 -0.61 5.77 -26.92
C VAL A 136 0.60 5.65 -26.01
N LYS A 137 0.44 6.01 -24.74
CA LYS A 137 1.44 5.89 -23.68
C LYS A 137 1.03 4.81 -22.68
N SER A 138 2.00 4.29 -21.95
CA SER A 138 1.79 3.29 -20.90
C SER A 138 2.87 3.40 -19.82
N ASN A 139 2.53 3.01 -18.60
CA ASN A 139 3.52 2.84 -17.54
C ASN A 139 4.30 1.53 -17.65
N LEU A 140 3.93 0.59 -18.53
CA LEU A 140 4.56 -0.74 -18.62
C LEU A 140 6.10 -0.71 -18.67
N LEU A 141 6.69 0.32 -19.30
CA LEU A 141 8.15 0.49 -19.37
C LEU A 141 8.83 0.69 -18.01
N PHE A 142 8.11 1.19 -17.00
CA PHE A 142 8.64 1.31 -15.64
C PHE A 142 8.89 -0.05 -15.00
N PHE A 143 8.15 -1.10 -15.39
CA PHE A 143 8.39 -2.43 -14.84
C PHE A 143 9.80 -2.94 -15.16
N LYS A 144 10.33 -2.62 -16.36
CA LYS A 144 11.71 -2.93 -16.75
C LYS A 144 12.75 -2.30 -15.82
N LYS A 145 12.43 -1.13 -15.26
CA LYS A 145 13.29 -0.44 -14.27
C LYS A 145 13.04 -0.94 -12.86
N LEU A 146 11.80 -1.27 -12.52
CA LEU A 146 11.40 -1.71 -11.18
C LEU A 146 11.92 -3.12 -10.86
N ALA A 147 11.82 -4.07 -11.79
CA ALA A 147 12.13 -5.47 -11.50
C ALA A 147 13.57 -5.71 -11.00
N PRO A 148 14.62 -5.09 -11.58
CA PRO A 148 15.98 -5.20 -11.05
C PRO A 148 16.12 -4.66 -9.61
N GLU A 149 15.47 -3.54 -9.31
CA GLU A 149 15.47 -2.94 -7.96
C GLU A 149 14.80 -3.87 -6.94
N LEU A 150 13.65 -4.46 -7.30
CA LEU A 150 13.00 -5.41 -6.39
C LEU A 150 13.87 -6.66 -6.16
N SER A 151 14.50 -7.16 -7.21
CA SER A 151 15.39 -8.32 -7.13
C SER A 151 16.63 -8.04 -6.28
N SER A 152 17.25 -6.85 -6.40
CA SER A 152 18.43 -6.48 -5.61
C SER A 152 18.12 -6.38 -4.12
N HIS A 153 16.87 -6.05 -3.78
CA HIS A 153 16.36 -5.99 -2.41
C HIS A 153 15.79 -7.33 -1.90
N GLY A 154 15.87 -8.41 -2.70
CA GLY A 154 15.37 -9.73 -2.34
C GLY A 154 13.85 -9.88 -2.32
N ILE A 155 13.11 -8.91 -2.87
CA ILE A 155 11.64 -8.94 -2.97
C ILE A 155 11.24 -9.85 -4.13
N LYS A 156 10.44 -10.88 -3.83
CA LYS A 156 10.04 -11.92 -4.81
C LYS A 156 8.57 -11.82 -5.24
N ASP A 157 7.71 -11.25 -4.41
CA ASP A 157 6.28 -11.18 -4.65
C ASP A 157 5.88 -9.90 -5.38
N VAL A 158 5.70 -9.99 -6.69
CA VAL A 158 5.18 -8.90 -7.52
C VAL A 158 3.81 -9.26 -8.06
N ARG A 159 2.83 -8.38 -7.85
CA ARG A 159 1.49 -8.48 -8.42
C ARG A 159 1.27 -7.36 -9.42
N PHE A 160 0.60 -7.66 -10.53
CA PHE A 160 0.23 -6.67 -11.54
C PHE A 160 -1.18 -6.94 -12.04
N SER A 161 -1.82 -5.92 -12.59
CA SER A 161 -3.07 -6.05 -13.32
C SER A 161 -3.11 -5.04 -14.45
N PHE A 162 -3.99 -5.22 -15.43
CA PHE A 162 -4.22 -4.23 -16.48
C PHE A 162 -5.53 -3.49 -16.19
N ALA A 163 -5.49 -2.16 -16.22
CA ALA A 163 -6.69 -1.35 -16.06
C ALA A 163 -7.67 -1.62 -17.20
N GLN A 164 -8.88 -2.00 -16.84
CA GLN A 164 -9.97 -2.21 -17.78
C GLN A 164 -11.18 -1.38 -17.38
N TRP A 165 -11.68 -0.59 -18.33
CA TRP A 165 -12.86 0.24 -18.13
C TRP A 165 -14.12 -0.63 -17.99
N TYR A 166 -14.63 -0.77 -16.78
CA TYR A 166 -15.89 -1.44 -16.49
C TYR A 166 -17.08 -0.46 -16.54
N ARG A 167 -18.30 -0.99 -16.65
CA ARG A 167 -19.53 -0.20 -16.92
C ARG A 167 -19.75 0.99 -15.97
N LYS A 168 -19.38 0.87 -14.68
CA LYS A 168 -19.52 1.99 -13.73
C LYS A 168 -18.40 3.02 -13.86
N ALA A 169 -17.18 2.60 -14.22
CA ALA A 169 -16.08 3.53 -14.47
C ALA A 169 -16.34 4.39 -15.70
N LYS A 170 -16.92 3.82 -16.77
CA LYS A 170 -17.32 4.57 -17.98
C LYS A 170 -18.45 5.59 -17.76
N ARG A 171 -19.16 5.52 -16.63
CA ARG A 171 -20.30 6.40 -16.30
C ARG A 171 -19.90 7.61 -15.45
N ARG A 172 -18.68 7.61 -14.91
CA ARG A 172 -18.10 8.71 -14.15
C ARG A 172 -17.22 9.53 -15.08
#